data_AF-A0A958HPD1-F1
#
_entry.id   AF-A0A958HPD1-F1
#
_cell.length_a   1.000
_cell.length_b   1.000
_cell.length_c   1.000
_cell.angle_alpha   90.00
_cell.angle_beta   90.00
_cell.angle_gamma   90.00
#
_symmetry.space_group_name_H-M   'P 1'
#
loop_
_entity.id
_entity.type
_entity.pdbx_description
1 polymer ?
#
loop_
_entity_poly.entity_id
_entity_poly.type
_entity_poly.pdbx_seq_one_letter_code
_entity_poly.pdbx_strand_id
1 'polypeptide(L)'
;MIYSDVSVTIEDTTVSDNLAGDGGLLCDDAYQPPCPTGGDGGGISNLGALTMRNATVSGNRSGGSTAEGGRGGGVYSIGQAWLWYSTITDNEAPANAGGGLWTEETVILADTLVDANWANLSGSDCAGYVFLLNHNLVGRSEGCGLVGDPQSNIFDQPALIGPLALNAPGTTETHALLPNSPAIDAGSCDGGVTTDQRGVPRPQGAECDIGAYEYDPSLVDWQPLYLPLIARR
;
A
#
# COMPACT_ATOMS: atom_id res chain seq x y z
N MET A 1 -0.54 -10.99 -8.71
CA MET A 1 0.83 -11.05 -8.17
C MET A 1 1.80 -10.67 -9.28
N ILE A 2 2.74 -9.78 -9.01
CA ILE A 2 3.78 -9.36 -9.96
C ILE A 2 5.13 -9.80 -9.41
N TYR A 3 5.89 -10.56 -10.20
CA TYR A 3 7.27 -10.92 -9.90
C TYR A 3 8.16 -10.35 -10.99
N SER A 4 9.25 -9.68 -10.61
CA SER A 4 10.23 -9.17 -11.57
C SER A 4 11.65 -9.16 -11.03
N ASP A 5 12.57 -9.71 -11.81
CA ASP A 5 14.03 -9.57 -11.67
C ASP A 5 14.61 -8.50 -12.64
N VAL A 6 13.74 -7.85 -13.41
CA VAL A 6 14.04 -6.73 -14.30
C VAL A 6 13.27 -5.47 -13.88
N SER A 7 13.41 -4.40 -14.64
CA SER A 7 12.64 -3.16 -14.41
C SER A 7 11.17 -3.34 -14.76
N VAL A 8 10.28 -2.95 -13.84
CA VAL A 8 8.82 -2.93 -14.02
C VAL A 8 8.26 -1.57 -13.65
N THR A 9 7.29 -1.12 -14.44
CA THR A 9 6.53 0.10 -14.20
C THR A 9 5.06 -0.26 -14.00
N ILE A 10 4.46 0.25 -12.94
CA ILE A 10 3.06 0.05 -12.55
C ILE A 10 2.43 1.45 -12.43
N GLU A 11 1.45 1.73 -13.29
CA GLU A 11 0.79 3.04 -13.34
C GLU A 11 -0.73 2.87 -13.40
N ASP A 12 -1.44 3.74 -12.68
CA ASP A 12 -2.91 3.86 -12.71
C ASP A 12 -3.64 2.50 -12.55
N THR A 13 -3.13 1.63 -11.68
CA THR A 13 -3.61 0.25 -11.56
C THR A 13 -3.66 -0.26 -10.12
N THR A 14 -4.43 -1.33 -9.93
CA THR A 14 -4.66 -1.95 -8.64
C THR A 14 -4.07 -3.36 -8.63
N VAL A 15 -3.26 -3.66 -7.62
CA VAL A 15 -2.76 -5.01 -7.32
C VAL A 15 -3.43 -5.45 -6.03
N SER A 16 -4.43 -6.32 -6.13
CA SER A 16 -5.20 -6.74 -4.96
C SER A 16 -5.51 -8.23 -4.88
N ASP A 17 -5.82 -8.66 -3.66
CA ASP A 17 -6.31 -10.01 -3.32
C ASP A 17 -5.40 -11.15 -3.78
N ASN A 18 -4.09 -10.91 -3.75
CA ASN A 18 -3.10 -11.93 -4.10
C ASN A 18 -2.54 -12.61 -2.86
N LEU A 19 -2.32 -13.92 -2.97
CA LEU A 19 -1.63 -14.73 -1.97
C LEU A 19 -0.36 -15.29 -2.57
N ALA A 20 0.80 -14.94 -2.00
CA ALA A 20 2.05 -15.62 -2.33
C ALA A 20 2.03 -17.07 -1.80
N GLY A 21 2.72 -17.98 -2.49
CA GLY A 21 2.63 -19.41 -2.19
C GLY A 21 2.91 -19.76 -0.72
N ASP A 22 2.03 -20.57 -0.12
CA ASP A 22 2.18 -21.03 1.27
C ASP A 22 3.30 -22.09 1.38
N GLY A 23 4.51 -21.64 1.64
CA GLY A 23 5.53 -22.49 2.28
C GLY A 23 5.34 -22.55 3.80
N GLY A 24 5.92 -23.56 4.44
CA GLY A 24 5.98 -23.68 5.91
C GLY A 24 4.80 -24.43 6.57
N LEU A 25 3.82 -24.93 5.81
CA LEU A 25 2.65 -25.62 6.37
C LEU A 25 2.91 -27.03 6.94
N LEU A 26 4.11 -27.60 6.74
CA LEU A 26 4.44 -28.98 7.15
C LEU A 26 5.88 -29.15 7.69
N CYS A 27 6.35 -28.23 8.54
CA CYS A 27 7.61 -28.42 9.28
C CYS A 27 7.29 -29.02 10.66
N ASP A 28 6.88 -30.28 10.70
CA ASP A 28 7.00 -31.10 11.90
C ASP A 28 8.31 -31.92 11.82
N ASP A 29 8.70 -32.56 12.93
CA ASP A 29 9.92 -33.36 13.03
C ASP A 29 10.03 -34.50 11.98
N ALA A 30 8.99 -34.74 11.16
CA ALA A 30 8.96 -35.75 10.12
C ALA A 30 9.42 -35.25 8.72
N TYR A 31 9.64 -33.95 8.51
CA TYR A 31 10.15 -33.40 7.24
C TYR A 31 11.47 -32.62 7.45
N GLN A 32 12.60 -33.21 7.02
CA GLN A 32 13.92 -32.61 7.19
C GLN A 32 14.15 -31.38 6.29
N PRO A 33 14.95 -30.40 6.74
CA PRO A 33 15.25 -29.16 6.01
C PRO A 33 15.99 -29.35 4.67
N PRO A 34 15.88 -28.38 3.73
CA PRO A 34 15.18 -27.09 3.90
C PRO A 34 13.66 -27.22 3.67
N CYS A 35 12.89 -26.70 4.62
CA CYS A 35 11.46 -26.55 4.49
C CYS A 35 11.13 -25.55 3.36
N PRO A 36 10.01 -25.71 2.63
CA PRO A 36 9.55 -24.69 1.70
C PRO A 36 9.26 -23.41 2.49
N THR A 37 9.94 -22.31 2.19
CA THR A 37 9.67 -21.00 2.79
C THR A 37 8.39 -20.39 2.22
N GLY A 38 7.66 -19.62 3.03
CA GLY A 38 6.53 -18.85 2.52
C GLY A 38 6.96 -17.86 1.44
N GLY A 39 6.12 -17.64 0.43
CA GLY A 39 6.42 -16.69 -0.64
C GLY A 39 6.38 -15.24 -0.14
N ASP A 40 7.42 -14.48 -0.44
CA ASP A 40 7.46 -13.04 -0.20
C ASP A 40 6.66 -12.26 -1.25
N GLY A 41 6.20 -11.05 -0.91
CA GLY A 41 5.60 -10.14 -1.88
C GLY A 41 4.23 -10.61 -2.34
N GLY A 42 3.25 -10.68 -1.44
CA GLY A 42 1.88 -11.14 -1.76
C GLY A 42 1.32 -10.47 -3.00
N GLY A 43 1.44 -9.15 -3.08
CA GLY A 43 1.09 -8.37 -4.26
C GLY A 43 2.24 -8.31 -5.28
N ILE A 44 3.38 -7.78 -4.85
CA ILE A 44 4.54 -7.48 -5.70
C ILE A 44 5.83 -8.01 -5.05
N SER A 45 6.61 -8.76 -5.81
CA SER A 45 7.96 -9.19 -5.46
C SER A 45 8.96 -8.59 -6.46
N ASN A 46 9.73 -7.60 -6.01
CA ASN A 46 10.69 -6.84 -6.80
C ASN A 46 12.14 -7.21 -6.44
N LEU A 47 12.82 -7.86 -7.38
CA LEU A 47 14.24 -8.18 -7.30
C LEU A 47 15.10 -7.30 -8.23
N GLY A 48 14.47 -6.60 -9.17
CA GLY A 48 15.11 -5.70 -10.13
C GLY A 48 14.93 -4.22 -9.76
N ALA A 49 14.10 -3.52 -10.52
CA ALA A 49 13.72 -2.14 -10.24
C ALA A 49 12.21 -1.96 -10.40
N LEU A 50 11.57 -1.26 -9.46
CA LEU A 50 10.14 -0.99 -9.49
C LEU A 50 9.89 0.52 -9.56
N THR A 51 9.08 0.96 -10.51
CA THR A 51 8.47 2.28 -10.48
C THR A 51 6.97 2.11 -10.37
N MET A 52 6.38 2.68 -9.34
CA MET A 52 4.94 2.64 -9.07
C MET A 52 4.40 4.06 -8.93
N ARG A 53 3.33 4.38 -9.66
CA ARG A 53 2.78 5.74 -9.70
C ARG A 53 1.26 5.67 -9.81
N ASN A 54 0.53 6.44 -8.99
CA ASN A 54 -0.94 6.41 -8.99
C ASN A 54 -1.50 4.99 -8.88
N ALA A 55 -0.87 4.13 -8.08
CA ALA A 55 -1.27 2.73 -7.99
C ALA A 55 -1.76 2.39 -6.57
N THR A 56 -2.63 1.40 -6.52
CA THR A 56 -3.15 0.84 -5.26
C THR A 56 -2.66 -0.59 -5.09
N VAL A 57 -2.06 -0.91 -3.95
CA VAL A 57 -1.69 -2.27 -3.54
C VAL A 57 -2.48 -2.61 -2.28
N SER A 58 -3.50 -3.47 -2.40
CA SER A 58 -4.46 -3.70 -1.31
C SER A 58 -4.88 -5.15 -1.13
N GLY A 59 -5.11 -5.60 0.11
CA GLY A 59 -5.65 -6.95 0.37
C GLY A 59 -4.71 -8.10 -0.02
N ASN A 60 -3.40 -7.86 -0.19
CA ASN A 60 -2.46 -8.91 -0.55
C ASN A 60 -1.82 -9.55 0.68
N ARG A 61 -1.49 -10.83 0.59
CA ARG A 61 -0.97 -11.63 1.70
C ARG A 61 0.30 -12.38 1.31
N SER A 62 1.36 -12.25 2.12
CA SER A 62 2.54 -13.11 1.97
C SER A 62 2.24 -14.55 2.41
N GLY A 63 2.97 -15.51 1.86
CA GLY A 63 2.70 -16.92 2.09
C GLY A 63 3.21 -17.42 3.43
N GLY A 64 2.58 -18.48 3.94
CA GLY A 64 3.06 -19.24 5.09
C GLY A 64 2.48 -18.83 6.44
N SER A 65 2.55 -19.75 7.39
CA SER A 65 1.90 -19.65 8.71
C SER A 65 2.85 -19.94 9.88
N THR A 66 4.14 -20.08 9.61
CA THR A 66 5.19 -20.41 10.59
C THR A 66 6.31 -19.37 10.50
N ALA A 67 7.29 -19.41 11.40
CA ALA A 67 8.39 -18.44 11.44
C ALA A 67 9.21 -18.33 10.14
N GLU A 68 9.04 -19.26 9.20
CA GLU A 68 9.65 -19.28 7.86
C GLU A 68 8.72 -18.72 6.76
N GLY A 69 7.61 -18.07 7.14
CA GLY A 69 6.71 -17.43 6.19
C GLY A 69 7.29 -16.17 5.56
N GLY A 70 6.68 -15.75 4.45
CA GLY A 70 7.15 -14.66 3.62
C GLY A 70 6.92 -13.28 4.25
N ARG A 71 7.66 -12.30 3.76
CA ARG A 71 7.67 -10.89 4.13
C ARG A 71 7.01 -10.06 3.03
N GLY A 72 6.66 -8.80 3.33
CA GLY A 72 6.10 -7.91 2.31
C GLY A 72 4.74 -8.38 1.83
N GLY A 73 3.70 -8.29 2.67
CA GLY A 73 2.35 -8.71 2.30
C GLY A 73 1.87 -8.02 1.02
N GLY A 74 2.06 -6.71 0.94
CA GLY A 74 1.82 -5.91 -0.26
C GLY A 74 3.00 -5.98 -1.21
N VAL A 75 4.13 -5.42 -0.79
CA VAL A 75 5.34 -5.27 -1.60
C VAL A 75 6.54 -5.82 -0.84
N TYR A 76 7.26 -6.75 -1.47
CA TYR A 76 8.59 -7.17 -1.08
C TYR A 76 9.59 -6.64 -2.10
N SER A 77 10.59 -5.86 -1.65
CA SER A 77 11.58 -5.25 -2.53
C SER A 77 13.00 -5.44 -2.01
N ILE A 78 13.78 -6.25 -2.72
CA ILE A 78 15.25 -6.29 -2.59
C ILE A 78 15.94 -5.55 -3.73
N GLY A 79 15.19 -5.17 -4.76
CA GLY A 79 15.60 -4.21 -5.77
C GLY A 79 15.30 -2.77 -5.35
N GLN A 80 15.75 -1.80 -6.15
CA GLN A 80 15.35 -0.39 -5.97
C GLN A 80 13.86 -0.23 -6.28
N ALA A 81 13.17 0.59 -5.49
CA ALA A 81 11.77 0.93 -5.78
C ALA A 81 11.49 2.43 -5.59
N TRP A 82 10.73 3.00 -6.51
CA TRP A 82 10.21 4.37 -6.44
C TRP A 82 8.70 4.29 -6.47
N LEU A 83 8.07 4.73 -5.37
CA LEU A 83 6.63 4.74 -5.23
C LEU A 83 6.19 6.19 -5.07
N TRP A 84 5.34 6.64 -5.98
CA TRP A 84 4.82 8.00 -6.02
C TRP A 84 3.30 7.99 -6.05
N TYR A 85 2.66 8.88 -5.29
CA TYR A 85 1.21 9.04 -5.36
C TYR A 85 0.44 7.72 -5.27
N SER A 86 0.90 6.82 -4.42
CA SER A 86 0.41 5.44 -4.37
C SER A 86 -0.18 5.11 -3.01
N THR A 87 -1.03 4.09 -2.95
CA THR A 87 -1.67 3.63 -1.72
C THR A 87 -1.34 2.17 -1.48
N ILE A 88 -0.72 1.85 -0.35
CA ILE A 88 -0.44 0.49 0.11
C ILE A 88 -1.19 0.26 1.42
N THR A 89 -2.23 -0.57 1.39
CA THR A 89 -3.12 -0.74 2.55
C THR A 89 -3.72 -2.13 2.65
N ASP A 90 -4.26 -2.51 3.81
CA ASP A 90 -4.92 -3.80 4.02
C ASP A 90 -4.10 -5.03 3.57
N ASN A 91 -2.76 -4.94 3.54
CA ASN A 91 -1.91 -6.07 3.19
C ASN A 91 -1.36 -6.78 4.43
N GLU A 92 -1.10 -8.09 4.31
CA GLU A 92 -0.80 -8.97 5.44
C GLU A 92 0.51 -9.75 5.28
N ALA A 93 1.36 -9.70 6.31
CA ALA A 93 2.51 -10.58 6.50
C ALA A 93 2.29 -11.46 7.73
N PRO A 94 1.50 -12.55 7.61
CA PRO A 94 0.92 -13.27 8.74
C PRO A 94 1.90 -14.04 9.60
N ALA A 95 3.08 -14.35 9.07
CA ALA A 95 4.09 -15.09 9.79
C ALA A 95 5.42 -14.35 9.88
N ASN A 96 5.49 -13.12 9.34
CA ASN A 96 6.70 -12.33 9.30
C ASN A 96 6.42 -10.83 9.47
N ALA A 97 7.28 -9.99 8.91
CA ALA A 97 7.25 -8.54 9.01
C ALA A 97 6.97 -7.86 7.65
N GLY A 98 6.65 -6.56 7.68
CA GLY A 98 6.38 -5.77 6.47
C GLY A 98 5.03 -6.13 5.85
N GLY A 99 3.92 -5.92 6.57
CA GLY A 99 2.58 -6.20 6.04
C GLY A 99 2.32 -5.43 4.74
N GLY A 100 2.58 -4.12 4.76
CA GLY A 100 2.52 -3.27 3.57
C GLY A 100 3.76 -3.44 2.72
N LEU A 101 4.91 -3.07 3.28
CA LEU A 101 6.19 -3.03 2.57
C LEU A 101 7.30 -3.73 3.37
N TRP A 102 8.06 -4.60 2.73
CA TRP A 102 9.35 -5.07 3.22
C TRP A 102 10.45 -4.67 2.24
N THR A 103 11.54 -4.11 2.78
CA THR A 103 12.68 -3.65 1.98
C THR A 103 14.01 -4.15 2.53
N GLU A 104 14.93 -4.49 1.63
CA GLU A 104 16.35 -4.74 1.98
C GLU A 104 17.29 -3.72 1.31
N GLU A 105 16.82 -3.06 0.26
CA GLU A 105 17.53 -2.02 -0.48
C GLU A 105 16.76 -0.68 -0.44
N THR A 106 17.26 0.30 -1.18
CA THR A 106 16.64 1.64 -1.26
C THR A 106 15.25 1.57 -1.87
N VAL A 107 14.24 1.83 -1.05
CA VAL A 107 12.89 2.18 -1.49
C VAL A 107 12.62 3.64 -1.17
N ILE A 108 12.17 4.39 -2.16
CA ILE A 108 11.86 5.80 -2.07
C ILE A 108 10.35 5.99 -2.17
N LEU A 109 9.78 6.63 -1.16
CA LEU A 109 8.38 7.07 -1.15
C LEU A 109 8.30 8.59 -1.30
N ALA A 110 7.42 9.07 -2.17
CA ALA A 110 6.94 10.45 -2.18
C ALA A 110 5.42 10.46 -2.41
N ASP A 111 4.70 11.33 -1.73
CA ASP A 111 3.24 11.45 -1.89
C ASP A 111 2.49 10.11 -1.73
N THR A 112 3.04 9.19 -0.94
CA THR A 112 2.56 7.81 -0.86
C THR A 112 1.98 7.53 0.52
N LEU A 113 0.85 6.81 0.52
CA LEU A 113 0.11 6.40 1.71
C LEU A 113 0.41 4.93 1.99
N VAL A 114 0.89 4.62 3.19
CA VAL A 114 1.09 3.26 3.70
C VAL A 114 0.44 3.16 5.08
N ASP A 115 -0.76 2.57 5.17
CA ASP A 115 -1.52 2.46 6.42
C ASP A 115 -2.41 1.21 6.41
N ALA A 116 -2.87 0.81 7.59
CA ALA A 116 -3.80 -0.30 7.82
C ALA A 116 -3.30 -1.67 7.32
N ASN A 117 -1.99 -1.81 7.14
CA ASN A 117 -1.41 -3.12 6.89
C ASN A 117 -1.20 -3.87 8.21
N TRP A 118 -0.94 -5.17 8.12
CA TRP A 118 -0.72 -6.01 9.30
C TRP A 118 0.45 -6.96 9.13
N ALA A 119 1.30 -7.03 10.14
CA ALA A 119 2.34 -8.04 10.26
C ALA A 119 2.32 -8.65 11.65
N ASN A 120 2.63 -9.95 11.73
CA ASN A 120 2.62 -10.65 13.02
C ASN A 120 3.87 -10.37 13.87
N LEU A 121 5.03 -10.19 13.24
CA LEU A 121 6.29 -10.00 13.98
C LEU A 121 6.59 -8.53 14.28
N SER A 122 6.66 -7.70 13.25
CA SER A 122 6.96 -6.27 13.38
C SER A 122 6.71 -5.55 12.05
N GLY A 123 6.67 -4.21 12.08
CA GLY A 123 6.67 -3.44 10.84
C GLY A 123 5.41 -3.67 10.01
N SER A 124 4.24 -3.43 10.61
CA SER A 124 2.96 -3.67 9.92
C SER A 124 2.87 -2.90 8.60
N ASP A 125 3.11 -1.58 8.62
CA ASP A 125 3.05 -0.77 7.40
C ASP A 125 4.36 -0.88 6.60
N CYS A 126 5.50 -0.85 7.29
CA CYS A 126 6.79 -1.06 6.66
C CYS A 126 7.81 -1.74 7.57
N ALA A 127 8.75 -2.45 6.95
CA ALA A 127 9.91 -3.02 7.60
C ALA A 127 11.13 -2.90 6.68
N GLY A 128 12.31 -2.72 7.27
CA GLY A 128 13.54 -2.42 6.53
C GLY A 128 13.80 -0.93 6.38
N TYR A 129 14.76 -0.54 5.55
CA TYR A 129 15.10 0.88 5.34
C TYR A 129 14.23 1.48 4.24
N VAL A 130 13.47 2.52 4.61
CA VAL A 130 12.58 3.23 3.70
C VAL A 130 13.01 4.69 3.66
N PHE A 131 13.40 5.15 2.48
CA PHE A 131 13.72 6.55 2.26
C PHE A 131 12.44 7.32 1.96
N LEU A 132 12.11 8.26 2.82
CA LEU A 132 10.97 9.15 2.65
C LEU A 132 11.51 10.47 2.09
N LEU A 133 11.09 10.83 0.88
CA LEU A 133 11.39 12.16 0.36
C LEU A 133 10.50 13.19 1.06
N ASN A 134 9.25 13.29 0.62
CA ASN A 134 8.31 14.32 1.07
C ASN A 134 6.86 13.81 0.95
N HIS A 135 5.99 14.33 1.83
CA HIS A 135 4.53 14.16 1.77
C HIS A 135 4.01 12.72 1.76
N ASN A 136 4.65 11.81 2.48
CA ASN A 136 4.11 10.48 2.71
C ASN A 136 3.27 10.44 3.98
N LEU A 137 2.34 9.50 4.03
CA LEU A 137 1.61 9.14 5.24
C LEU A 137 1.93 7.69 5.59
N VAL A 138 2.52 7.46 6.77
CA VAL A 138 2.73 6.12 7.31
C VAL A 138 1.93 5.98 8.60
N GLY A 139 0.92 5.10 8.58
CA GLY A 139 -0.05 4.95 9.67
C GLY A 139 0.53 4.38 10.96
N ARG A 140 1.57 3.55 10.85
CA ARG A 140 2.38 3.02 11.94
C ARG A 140 3.85 2.99 11.53
N SER A 141 4.65 3.85 12.13
CA SER A 141 6.09 3.97 11.85
C SER A 141 6.95 2.89 12.53
N GLU A 142 6.38 2.14 13.47
CA GLU A 142 7.08 1.07 14.18
C GLU A 142 7.60 0.01 13.20
N GLY A 143 8.90 -0.29 13.27
CA GLY A 143 9.57 -1.27 12.40
C GLY A 143 10.06 -0.71 11.07
N CYS A 144 9.60 0.48 10.68
CA CYS A 144 10.07 1.18 9.51
C CYS A 144 11.40 1.89 9.82
N GLY A 145 12.47 1.53 9.12
CA GLY A 145 13.75 2.23 9.15
C GLY A 145 13.68 3.53 8.34
N LEU A 146 12.86 4.48 8.79
CA LEU A 146 12.54 5.71 8.08
C LEU A 146 13.75 6.67 8.04
N VAL A 147 14.13 7.08 6.84
CA VAL A 147 15.21 8.05 6.60
C VAL A 147 14.69 9.14 5.66
N GLY A 148 14.72 10.40 6.05
CA GLY A 148 14.09 11.46 5.24
C GLY A 148 13.84 12.77 5.97
N ASP A 149 13.09 13.66 5.32
CA ASP A 149 12.58 14.89 5.94
C ASP A 149 11.35 14.59 6.82
N PRO A 150 11.43 14.65 8.15
CA PRO A 150 10.27 14.37 8.99
C PRO A 150 9.20 15.46 8.94
N GLN A 151 9.46 16.66 8.39
CA GLN A 151 8.55 17.79 8.49
C GLN A 151 7.39 17.73 7.51
N SER A 152 7.63 17.23 6.30
CA SER A 152 6.62 17.11 5.26
C SER A 152 5.85 15.78 5.31
N ASN A 153 6.29 14.80 6.10
CA ASN A 153 5.66 13.50 6.21
C ASN A 153 4.74 13.41 7.44
N ILE A 154 3.71 12.57 7.35
CA ILE A 154 2.76 12.29 8.43
C ILE A 154 3.00 10.87 8.96
N PHE A 155 3.16 10.76 10.28
CA PHE A 155 3.43 9.48 10.95
C PHE A 155 2.42 9.20 12.05
N ASP A 156 2.13 7.92 12.24
CA ASP A 156 1.37 7.39 13.37
C ASP A 156 -0.05 7.99 13.48
N GLN A 157 -0.65 8.27 12.32
CA GLN A 157 -2.04 8.72 12.18
C GLN A 157 -2.79 7.84 11.17
N PRO A 158 -4.03 7.44 11.47
CA PRO A 158 -4.83 6.67 10.52
C PRO A 158 -5.13 7.53 9.30
N ALA A 159 -5.03 6.93 8.12
CA ALA A 159 -5.25 7.61 6.85
C ALA A 159 -6.73 7.92 6.58
N LEU A 160 -7.66 7.26 7.28
CA LEU A 160 -9.11 7.43 7.14
C LEU A 160 -9.57 7.28 5.69
N ILE A 161 -9.47 6.06 5.18
CA ILE A 161 -9.84 5.71 3.81
C ILE A 161 -11.06 4.79 3.79
N GLY A 162 -11.83 4.86 2.71
CA GLY A 162 -12.96 3.97 2.43
C GLY A 162 -12.51 2.57 1.98
N PRO A 163 -13.46 1.65 1.79
CA PRO A 163 -13.14 0.32 1.26
C PRO A 163 -12.60 0.40 -0.16
N LEU A 164 -11.87 -0.64 -0.58
CA LEU A 164 -11.48 -0.82 -1.97
C LEU A 164 -12.74 -0.94 -2.82
N ALA A 165 -12.90 -0.05 -3.81
CA ALA A 165 -14.05 -0.03 -4.68
C ALA A 165 -13.74 0.65 -6.02
N LEU A 166 -14.56 0.36 -7.03
CA LEU A 166 -14.52 1.10 -8.29
C LEU A 166 -15.11 2.51 -8.10
N ASN A 167 -14.23 3.48 -7.80
CA ASN A 167 -14.62 4.87 -7.64
C ASN A 167 -14.58 5.61 -8.98
N ALA A 168 -15.70 6.25 -9.34
CA ALA A 168 -15.78 7.07 -10.54
C ALA A 168 -14.78 8.26 -10.47
N PRO A 169 -14.28 8.74 -11.62
CA PRO A 169 -14.51 8.27 -12.99
C PRO A 169 -13.60 7.09 -13.42
N GLY A 170 -12.85 6.51 -12.49
CA GLY A 170 -11.80 5.54 -12.78
C GLY A 170 -12.30 4.18 -13.27
N THR A 171 -11.39 3.42 -13.88
CA THR A 171 -11.63 2.06 -14.37
C THR A 171 -10.95 0.98 -13.53
N THR A 172 -10.20 1.37 -12.50
CA THR A 172 -9.54 0.49 -11.53
C THR A 172 -9.98 0.86 -10.12
N GLU A 173 -9.96 -0.12 -9.21
CA GLU A 173 -10.43 0.10 -7.84
C GLU A 173 -9.44 0.94 -7.03
N THR A 174 -9.96 1.83 -6.19
CA THR A 174 -9.18 2.71 -5.32
C THR A 174 -9.77 2.71 -3.92
N HIS A 175 -9.01 3.18 -2.94
CA HIS A 175 -9.55 3.57 -1.64
C HIS A 175 -9.83 5.07 -1.66
N ALA A 176 -11.10 5.46 -1.57
CA ALA A 176 -11.46 6.88 -1.49
C ALA A 176 -11.01 7.48 -0.15
N LEU A 177 -10.44 8.68 -0.15
CA LEU A 177 -10.19 9.41 1.09
C LEU A 177 -11.53 9.80 1.74
N LEU A 178 -11.68 9.54 3.04
CA LEU A 178 -12.86 9.94 3.79
C LEU A 178 -12.75 11.40 4.24
N PRO A 179 -13.88 12.09 4.53
CA PRO A 179 -13.85 13.42 5.11
C PRO A 179 -12.97 13.49 6.37
N ASN A 180 -12.12 14.52 6.44
CA ASN A 180 -11.10 14.74 7.48
C ASN A 180 -9.92 13.76 7.45
N SER A 181 -9.72 13.02 6.36
CA SER A 181 -8.48 12.28 6.17
C SER A 181 -7.26 13.22 6.27
N PRO A 182 -6.23 12.85 7.04
CA PRO A 182 -4.97 13.62 7.10
C PRO A 182 -4.19 13.60 5.78
N ALA A 183 -4.57 12.77 4.82
CA ALA A 183 -3.98 12.75 3.48
C ALA A 183 -4.51 13.87 2.57
N ILE A 184 -5.65 14.49 2.92
CA ILE A 184 -6.27 15.56 2.13
C ILE A 184 -5.44 16.85 2.23
N ASP A 185 -5.16 17.48 1.09
CA ASP A 185 -4.38 18.72 0.95
C ASP A 185 -3.00 18.65 1.63
N ALA A 186 -2.44 17.45 1.76
CA ALA A 186 -1.18 17.20 2.48
C ALA A 186 -0.03 16.75 1.55
N GLY A 187 -0.34 16.52 0.28
CA GLY A 187 0.58 16.15 -0.78
C GLY A 187 1.31 17.35 -1.41
N SER A 188 2.22 17.02 -2.33
CA SER A 188 2.79 17.92 -3.31
C SER A 188 2.18 17.64 -4.69
N CYS A 189 2.21 18.60 -5.61
CA CYS A 189 1.79 18.38 -7.01
C CYS A 189 2.99 18.23 -7.96
N ASP A 190 4.09 17.68 -7.45
CA ASP A 190 5.36 17.56 -8.16
C ASP A 190 5.46 16.27 -9.00
N GLY A 191 6.61 16.08 -9.67
CA GLY A 191 6.88 14.85 -10.44
C GLY A 191 6.04 14.69 -11.72
N GLY A 192 5.29 15.72 -12.13
CA GLY A 192 4.49 15.74 -13.34
C GLY A 192 3.21 14.90 -13.25
N VAL A 193 2.73 14.58 -12.04
CA VAL A 193 1.43 13.92 -11.84
C VAL A 193 0.35 14.98 -11.91
N THR A 194 -0.47 14.93 -12.96
CA THR A 194 -1.56 15.89 -13.16
C THR A 194 -2.93 15.32 -12.80
N THR A 195 -3.03 14.02 -12.58
CA THR A 195 -4.28 13.32 -12.24
C THR A 195 -4.02 12.22 -11.20
N ASP A 196 -5.03 11.81 -10.47
CA ASP A 196 -4.99 10.60 -9.63
C ASP A 196 -5.22 9.32 -10.45
N GLN A 197 -5.24 8.15 -9.80
CA GLN A 197 -5.43 6.85 -10.44
C GLN A 197 -6.73 6.75 -11.28
N ARG A 198 -7.75 7.55 -10.94
CA ARG A 198 -9.04 7.55 -11.62
C ARG A 198 -9.06 8.50 -12.81
N GLY A 199 -8.02 9.31 -12.97
CA GLY A 199 -7.98 10.41 -13.94
C GLY A 199 -8.58 11.72 -13.43
N VAL A 200 -8.87 11.86 -12.14
CA VAL A 200 -9.32 13.13 -11.56
C VAL A 200 -8.14 14.11 -11.52
N PRO A 201 -8.27 15.35 -12.03
CA PRO A 201 -7.18 16.32 -11.99
C PRO A 201 -6.74 16.65 -10.58
N ARG A 202 -5.45 16.87 -10.37
CA ARG A 202 -4.92 17.38 -9.10
C ARG A 202 -4.46 18.85 -9.24
N PRO A 203 -4.60 19.70 -8.21
CA PRO A 203 -5.40 19.46 -7.01
C PRO A 203 -6.90 19.73 -7.23
N GLN A 204 -7.77 19.08 -6.46
CA GLN A 204 -9.19 19.47 -6.33
C GLN A 204 -9.43 20.40 -5.12
N GLY A 205 -8.54 20.35 -4.13
CA GLY A 205 -8.54 21.20 -2.94
C GLY A 205 -7.54 22.35 -3.01
N ALA A 206 -6.95 22.66 -1.86
CA ALA A 206 -5.88 23.65 -1.75
C ALA A 206 -4.54 23.12 -2.28
N GLU A 207 -4.28 21.82 -2.09
CA GLU A 207 -3.06 21.13 -2.50
C GLU A 207 -3.41 19.72 -3.02
N CYS A 208 -2.44 19.00 -3.55
CA CYS A 208 -2.64 17.60 -3.93
C CYS A 208 -2.83 16.72 -2.70
N ASP A 209 -3.47 15.58 -2.87
CA ASP A 209 -3.61 14.60 -1.79
C ASP A 209 -2.50 13.55 -1.79
N ILE A 210 -2.15 13.07 -0.59
CA ILE A 210 -1.25 11.93 -0.42
C ILE A 210 -1.96 10.64 -0.85
N GLY A 211 -1.31 9.85 -1.69
CA GLY A 211 -1.78 8.55 -2.15
C GLY A 211 -2.40 8.55 -3.56
N ALA A 212 -3.07 7.45 -3.91
CA ALA A 212 -3.55 7.19 -5.27
C ALA A 212 -4.88 7.89 -5.63
N TYR A 213 -5.50 8.56 -4.66
CA TYR A 213 -6.85 9.13 -4.78
C TYR A 213 -6.83 10.63 -4.43
N GLU A 214 -7.45 11.44 -5.28
CA GLU A 214 -7.67 12.87 -5.05
C GLU A 214 -9.11 13.13 -4.57
N TYR A 215 -9.25 13.66 -3.36
CA TYR A 215 -10.49 14.03 -2.73
C TYR A 215 -11.08 15.27 -3.40
N ASP A 216 -12.27 15.08 -4.00
CA ASP A 216 -13.05 16.17 -4.55
C ASP A 216 -14.17 16.56 -3.58
N PRO A 217 -14.05 17.69 -2.85
CA PRO A 217 -15.08 18.14 -1.91
C PRO A 217 -16.41 18.49 -2.61
N SER A 218 -16.41 18.72 -3.93
CA SER A 218 -17.61 19.07 -4.70
C SER A 218 -18.52 17.86 -4.99
N LEU A 219 -18.00 16.63 -4.84
CA LEU A 219 -18.76 15.39 -5.08
C LEU A 219 -19.48 14.85 -3.82
N VAL A 220 -19.21 15.44 -2.64
CA VAL A 220 -19.80 15.01 -1.36
C VAL A 220 -21.30 15.33 -1.29
N ASP A 221 -21.78 16.30 -2.07
CA ASP A 221 -23.20 16.67 -2.15
C ASP A 221 -24.06 15.68 -2.98
N TRP A 222 -23.47 14.65 -3.60
CA TRP A 222 -24.18 13.74 -4.51
C TRP A 222 -24.10 12.24 -4.19
N GLN A 223 -23.60 11.82 -3.03
CA GLN A 223 -23.71 10.41 -2.63
C GLN A 223 -25.18 10.06 -2.33
N PRO A 224 -25.79 9.08 -3.02
CA PRO A 224 -27.15 8.66 -2.70
C PRO A 224 -27.18 8.05 -1.28
N LEU A 225 -28.02 8.63 -0.42
CA LEU A 225 -28.31 8.12 0.92
C LEU A 225 -28.80 6.66 0.79
N TYR A 226 -27.96 5.67 1.12
CA TYR A 226 -28.43 4.30 1.31
C TYR A 226 -29.15 4.21 2.67
N LEU A 227 -30.43 4.59 2.68
CA LEU A 227 -31.33 4.27 3.79
C LEU A 227 -31.60 2.76 3.79
N PRO A 228 -31.38 2.03 4.90
CA PRO A 228 -31.78 0.64 4.96
C PRO A 228 -33.30 0.55 4.76
N LEU A 229 -33.72 -0.24 3.78
CA LEU A 229 -35.12 -0.49 3.50
C LEU A 229 -35.73 -1.27 4.68
N ILE A 230 -36.34 -0.57 5.65
CA ILE A 230 -37.16 -1.21 6.66
C ILE A 230 -38.46 -1.66 5.98
N ALA A 231 -38.49 -2.91 5.52
CA ALA A 231 -39.73 -3.56 5.15
C ALA A 231 -40.54 -3.80 6.43
N ARG A 232 -41.57 -2.98 6.67
CA ARG A 232 -42.59 -3.30 7.66
C ARG A 232 -43.36 -4.54 7.19
N ARG A 233 -43.33 -5.59 8.00
CA ARG A 233 -44.31 -6.69 7.92
C ARG A 233 -45.62 -6.27 8.54
#